data_AF-A0A0F9JQD9-F1
#
_entry.id   AF-A0A0F9JQD9-F1
#
_cell.length_a   1.000
_cell.length_b   1.000
_cell.length_c   1.000
_cell.angle_alpha   90.00
_cell.angle_beta   90.00
_cell.angle_gamma   90.00
#
_symmetry.space_group_name_H-M   'P 1'
#
loop_
_entity.id
_entity.type
_entity.pdbx_description
1 polymer ?
#
loop_
_entity_poly.entity_id
_entity_poly.type
_entity_poly.pdbx_seq_one_letter_code
_entity_poly.pdbx_strand_id
1 'polypeptide(L)'
;MEADRHFNKLIEKTNQVWLKTQEVCDIESLYKYLIGYNTLLRYKPVPARPIWDTAIFESSVLQESSTFLATHGLYEEACIILRTLIDGFLTRLYWDTKHMKDELKKHEISGKRIDEYQEWELGFTNSYPTKTKILNMLFMVCHIKNYNSKYHLRDEVDNIISMLNKFVHNRPETRHPSDVGRSSLMNFAFSEKKFNEWFDYTKSVFRYVSTLSILQYPKLIETRFGYEFEILEPVQSSNIKKVLKSASGHDFVWPIRAPFSP
;
A
#
# COMPACT_ATOMS: atom_id res chain seq x y z
N MET A 1 1.76 -6.02 -41.06
CA MET A 1 0.39 -5.65 -41.47
C MET A 1 -0.69 -6.13 -40.50
N GLU A 2 -0.83 -7.43 -40.23
CA GLU A 2 -1.89 -7.92 -39.33
C GLU A 2 -1.57 -7.62 -37.85
N ALA A 3 -0.32 -7.81 -37.42
CA ALA A 3 0.16 -7.40 -36.10
C ALA A 3 -0.02 -5.90 -35.83
N ASP A 4 0.27 -5.04 -36.82
CA ASP A 4 0.09 -3.58 -36.73
C ASP A 4 -1.38 -3.19 -36.56
N ARG A 5 -2.29 -3.93 -37.22
CA ARG A 5 -3.74 -3.72 -37.09
C ARG A 5 -4.26 -4.13 -35.71
N HIS A 6 -3.73 -5.21 -35.12
CA HIS A 6 -4.05 -5.59 -33.74
C HIS A 6 -3.50 -4.59 -32.73
N PHE A 7 -2.29 -4.08 -32.94
CA PHE A 7 -1.69 -3.07 -32.07
C PHE A 7 -2.49 -1.74 -32.09
N ASN A 8 -2.88 -1.26 -33.27
CA ASN A 8 -3.68 -0.03 -33.39
C ASN A 8 -5.06 -0.15 -32.74
N LYS A 9 -5.73 -1.30 -32.89
CA LYS A 9 -7.00 -1.59 -32.20
C LYS A 9 -6.87 -1.63 -30.69
N LEU A 10 -5.73 -2.10 -30.17
CA LEU A 10 -5.43 -2.09 -28.74
C LEU A 10 -5.28 -0.65 -28.24
N ILE A 11 -4.51 0.19 -28.95
CA ILE A 11 -4.34 1.61 -28.62
C ILE A 11 -5.68 2.34 -28.59
N GLU A 12 -6.52 2.13 -29.60
CA GLU A 12 -7.83 2.77 -29.69
C GLU A 12 -8.73 2.40 -28.51
N LYS A 13 -8.78 1.11 -28.15
CA LYS A 13 -9.54 0.64 -26.99
C LYS A 13 -9.00 1.20 -25.68
N THR A 14 -7.69 1.21 -25.48
CA THR A 14 -7.06 1.81 -24.30
C THR A 14 -7.42 3.29 -24.17
N ASN A 15 -7.36 4.05 -25.26
CA ASN A 15 -7.75 5.45 -25.27
C ASN A 15 -9.24 5.65 -24.92
N GLN A 16 -10.13 4.78 -25.43
CA GLN A 16 -11.55 4.83 -25.07
C GLN A 16 -11.78 4.54 -23.58
N VAL A 17 -11.07 3.56 -23.01
CA VAL A 17 -11.13 3.25 -21.57
C VAL A 17 -10.60 4.42 -20.74
N TRP A 18 -9.49 5.03 -21.17
CA TRP A 18 -8.92 6.21 -20.53
C TRP A 18 -9.92 7.37 -20.51
N LEU A 19 -10.48 7.73 -21.67
CA LEU A 19 -11.47 8.81 -21.77
C LEU A 19 -12.69 8.57 -20.87
N LYS A 20 -13.23 7.34 -20.86
CA LYS A 20 -14.34 6.99 -19.96
C LYS A 20 -13.98 7.05 -18.48
N THR A 21 -12.74 6.71 -18.14
CA THR A 21 -12.23 6.87 -16.77
C THR A 21 -12.26 8.35 -16.34
N GLN A 22 -12.00 9.28 -17.27
CA GLN A 22 -12.09 10.71 -17.03
C GLN A 22 -13.51 11.23 -16.84
N GLU A 23 -14.51 10.58 -17.42
CA GLU A 23 -15.91 11.00 -17.34
C GLU A 23 -16.62 10.52 -16.06
N VAL A 24 -16.21 9.37 -15.52
CA VAL A 24 -17.01 8.61 -14.54
C VAL A 24 -16.56 8.82 -13.10
N CYS A 25 -15.27 9.06 -12.87
CA CYS A 25 -14.75 9.25 -11.52
C CYS A 25 -14.47 10.72 -11.26
N ASP A 26 -14.55 11.11 -9.99
CA ASP A 26 -13.79 12.23 -9.47
C ASP A 26 -12.29 11.91 -9.64
N ILE A 27 -11.78 12.09 -10.86
CA ILE A 27 -10.37 11.93 -11.21
C ILE A 27 -9.51 12.82 -10.33
N GLU A 28 -10.04 13.97 -9.91
CA GLU A 28 -9.39 14.85 -8.95
C GLU A 28 -9.15 14.12 -7.63
N SER A 29 -10.14 13.37 -7.13
CA SER A 29 -9.96 12.48 -5.97
C SER A 29 -8.88 11.44 -6.21
N LEU A 30 -8.92 10.69 -7.33
CA LEU A 30 -7.89 9.70 -7.65
C LEU A 30 -6.48 10.31 -7.63
N TYR A 31 -6.29 11.46 -8.28
CA TYR A 31 -5.01 12.17 -8.27
C TYR A 31 -4.59 12.61 -6.87
N LYS A 32 -5.52 13.07 -6.02
CA LYS A 32 -5.22 13.42 -4.63
C LYS A 32 -4.65 12.22 -3.84
N TYR A 33 -5.22 11.03 -4.00
CA TYR A 33 -4.69 9.82 -3.34
C TYR A 33 -3.30 9.43 -3.87
N LEU A 34 -3.03 9.57 -5.17
CA LEU A 34 -1.70 9.35 -5.75
C LEU A 34 -0.67 10.36 -5.25
N ILE A 35 -1.06 11.62 -5.15
CA ILE A 35 -0.24 12.69 -4.57
C ILE A 35 0.07 12.36 -3.12
N GLY A 36 -0.90 11.88 -2.34
CA GLY A 36 -0.68 11.46 -0.95
C GLY A 36 0.43 10.42 -0.79
N TYR A 37 0.44 9.36 -1.60
CA TYR A 37 1.53 8.37 -1.60
C TYR A 37 2.89 9.00 -1.97
N ASN A 38 2.90 9.82 -3.02
CA ASN A 38 4.11 10.49 -3.48
C ASN A 38 4.67 11.50 -2.46
N THR A 39 3.80 12.16 -1.70
CA THR A 39 4.21 13.05 -0.62
C THR A 39 4.75 12.26 0.56
N LEU A 40 4.16 11.11 0.90
CA LEU A 40 4.69 10.22 1.94
C LEU A 40 6.14 9.81 1.65
N LEU A 41 6.49 9.48 0.40
CA LEU A 41 7.87 9.17 -0.02
C LEU A 41 8.91 10.22 0.39
N ARG A 42 8.49 11.47 0.47
CA ARG A 42 9.36 12.63 0.72
C ARG A 42 9.71 12.81 2.19
N TYR A 43 9.01 12.13 3.09
CA TYR A 43 9.20 12.25 4.53
C TYR A 43 9.81 10.99 5.11
N LYS A 44 11.00 11.15 5.69
CA LYS A 44 11.78 10.04 6.22
C LYS A 44 11.99 10.21 7.73
N PRO A 45 11.76 9.16 8.54
CA PRO A 45 12.17 9.18 9.93
C PRO A 45 13.69 9.33 10.02
N VAL A 46 14.14 9.98 11.09
CA VAL A 46 15.56 10.22 11.41
C VAL A 46 15.92 9.38 12.64
N PRO A 47 17.02 8.59 12.59
CA PRO A 47 17.95 8.43 11.47
C PRO A 47 17.28 7.76 10.26
N ALA A 48 17.79 8.00 9.05
CA ALA A 48 17.24 7.40 7.83
C ALA A 48 17.22 5.87 7.95
N ARG A 49 16.04 5.26 7.83
CA ARG A 49 15.85 3.82 8.00
C ARG A 49 15.66 3.15 6.65
N PRO A 50 16.61 2.30 6.20
CA PRO A 50 16.52 1.65 4.90
C PRO A 50 15.22 0.85 4.71
N ILE A 51 14.78 0.14 5.75
CA ILE A 51 13.54 -0.68 5.71
C ILE A 51 12.31 0.17 5.44
N TRP A 52 12.20 1.33 6.11
CA TRP A 52 11.13 2.30 5.89
C TRP A 52 11.16 2.87 4.46
N ASP A 53 12.35 3.30 4.01
CA ASP A 53 12.52 3.87 2.68
C ASP A 53 12.10 2.88 1.60
N THR A 54 12.50 1.61 1.72
CA THR A 54 12.08 0.55 0.80
C THR A 54 10.57 0.31 0.89
N ALA A 55 9.99 0.28 2.10
CA ALA A 55 8.56 0.06 2.28
C ALA A 55 7.71 1.11 1.56
N ILE A 56 8.07 2.38 1.74
CA ILE A 56 7.33 3.50 1.18
C ILE A 56 7.57 3.61 -0.33
N PHE A 57 8.83 3.45 -0.78
CA PHE A 57 9.17 3.43 -2.20
C PHE A 57 8.39 2.36 -2.98
N GLU A 58 8.45 1.11 -2.53
CA GLU A 58 7.72 0.02 -3.21
C GLU A 58 6.21 0.21 -3.13
N SER A 59 5.69 0.74 -2.02
CA SER A 59 4.26 1.03 -1.92
C SER A 59 3.81 2.04 -2.97
N SER A 60 4.61 3.08 -3.23
CA SER A 60 4.31 4.06 -4.28
C SER A 60 4.36 3.44 -5.67
N VAL A 61 5.41 2.66 -5.99
CA VAL A 61 5.55 1.99 -7.29
C VAL A 61 4.41 1.01 -7.55
N LEU A 62 4.02 0.24 -6.54
CA LEU A 62 2.89 -0.70 -6.65
C LEU A 62 1.57 0.05 -6.79
N GLN A 63 1.38 1.18 -6.09
CA GLN A 63 0.17 1.98 -6.26
C GLN A 63 0.05 2.59 -7.66
N GLU A 64 1.15 3.10 -8.22
CA GLU A 64 1.20 3.60 -9.59
C GLU A 64 0.90 2.48 -10.59
N SER A 65 1.48 1.30 -10.39
CA SER A 65 1.24 0.12 -11.23
C SER A 65 -0.22 -0.33 -11.18
N SER A 66 -0.82 -0.36 -9.97
CA SER A 66 -2.23 -0.67 -9.77
C SER A 66 -3.14 0.32 -10.51
N THR A 67 -2.82 1.61 -10.42
CA THR A 67 -3.55 2.67 -11.10
C THR A 67 -3.46 2.53 -12.60
N PHE A 68 -2.25 2.31 -13.14
CA PHE A 68 -2.05 2.07 -14.55
C PHE A 68 -2.92 0.91 -15.05
N LEU A 69 -2.93 -0.22 -14.35
CA LEU A 69 -3.75 -1.36 -14.74
C LEU A 69 -5.25 -1.04 -14.72
N ALA A 70 -5.74 -0.39 -13.66
CA ALA A 70 -7.15 -0.05 -13.53
C ALA A 70 -7.64 0.92 -14.61
N THR A 71 -6.83 1.93 -14.96
CA THR A 71 -7.17 2.88 -16.03
C THR A 71 -7.09 2.27 -17.44
N HIS A 72 -6.56 1.06 -17.56
CA HIS A 72 -6.56 0.25 -18.78
C HIS A 72 -7.61 -0.88 -18.74
N GLY A 73 -8.48 -0.92 -17.72
CA GLY A 73 -9.56 -1.91 -17.60
C GLY A 73 -9.12 -3.26 -17.01
N LEU A 74 -7.89 -3.36 -16.50
CA LEU A 74 -7.30 -4.55 -15.88
C LEU A 74 -7.55 -4.56 -14.36
N TYR A 75 -8.83 -4.56 -13.96
CA TYR A 75 -9.21 -4.36 -12.56
C TYR A 75 -8.80 -5.50 -11.62
N GLU A 76 -8.80 -6.75 -12.08
CA GLU A 76 -8.39 -7.90 -11.25
C GLU A 76 -6.90 -7.84 -10.96
N GLU A 77 -6.08 -7.61 -11.99
CA GLU A 77 -4.64 -7.41 -11.86
C GLU A 77 -4.34 -6.19 -10.98
N ALA A 78 -5.07 -5.07 -11.16
CA ALA A 78 -4.93 -3.90 -10.30
C ALA A 78 -5.18 -4.24 -8.83
N CYS A 79 -6.23 -5.02 -8.52
CA CYS A 79 -6.52 -5.46 -7.16
C CYS A 79 -5.47 -6.45 -6.62
N ILE A 80 -4.89 -7.32 -7.46
CA ILE A 80 -3.75 -8.16 -7.08
C ILE A 80 -2.54 -7.30 -6.68
N ILE A 81 -2.27 -6.21 -7.42
CA ILE A 81 -1.19 -5.29 -7.07
C ILE A 81 -1.48 -4.57 -5.74
N LEU A 82 -2.72 -4.12 -5.48
CA LEU A 82 -3.09 -3.57 -4.16
C LEU A 82 -2.91 -4.58 -3.03
N ARG A 83 -3.21 -5.85 -3.28
CA ARG A 83 -3.00 -6.92 -2.30
C ARG A 83 -1.52 -7.08 -1.94
N THR A 84 -0.67 -7.11 -2.97
CA THR A 84 0.80 -7.18 -2.84
C THR A 84 1.35 -5.96 -2.11
N LEU A 85 0.81 -4.77 -2.39
CA LEU A 85 1.18 -3.53 -1.70
C LEU A 85 0.96 -3.64 -0.19
N ILE A 86 -0.25 -4.04 0.24
CA ILE A 86 -0.54 -4.19 1.67
C ILE A 86 0.39 -5.22 2.33
N ASP A 87 0.62 -6.38 1.71
CA ASP A 87 1.51 -7.40 2.26
C ASP A 87 2.95 -6.92 2.39
N GLY A 88 3.49 -6.31 1.33
CA GLY A 88 4.84 -5.77 1.30
C GLY A 88 5.02 -4.67 2.34
N PHE A 89 4.05 -3.77 2.45
CA PHE A 89 4.06 -2.69 3.44
C PHE A 89 4.02 -3.23 4.88
N LEU A 90 3.06 -4.10 5.22
CA LEU A 90 2.94 -4.66 6.56
C LEU A 90 4.17 -5.49 6.96
N THR A 91 4.71 -6.27 6.04
CA THR A 91 5.91 -7.09 6.29
C THR A 91 7.13 -6.22 6.57
N ARG A 92 7.33 -5.15 5.80
CA ARG A 92 8.45 -4.23 6.04
C ARG A 92 8.26 -3.40 7.30
N LEU A 93 7.04 -2.95 7.60
CA LEU A 93 6.76 -2.26 8.85
C LEU A 93 7.02 -3.17 10.07
N TYR A 94 6.77 -4.48 9.94
CA TYR A 94 7.12 -5.47 10.95
C TYR A 94 8.64 -5.55 11.16
N TRP A 95 9.42 -5.64 10.08
CA TRP A 95 10.87 -5.68 10.16
C TRP A 95 11.46 -4.38 10.71
N ASP A 96 10.90 -3.24 10.31
CA ASP A 96 11.26 -1.92 10.82
C ASP A 96 10.95 -1.80 12.32
N THR A 97 9.81 -2.34 12.78
CA THR A 97 9.47 -2.40 14.21
C THR A 97 10.48 -3.25 14.99
N LYS A 98 10.89 -4.42 14.46
CA LYS A 98 11.97 -5.22 15.07
C LYS A 98 13.29 -4.47 15.10
N HIS A 99 13.63 -3.76 14.02
CA HIS A 99 14.82 -2.92 13.95
C HIS A 99 14.77 -1.79 15.00
N MET A 100 13.62 -1.15 15.20
CA MET A 100 13.41 -0.12 16.23
C MET A 100 13.65 -0.64 17.66
N LYS A 101 13.33 -1.90 17.92
CA LYS A 101 13.45 -2.53 19.24
C LYS A 101 14.78 -3.27 19.46
N ASP A 102 15.70 -3.21 18.49
CA ASP A 102 16.94 -3.99 18.49
C ASP A 102 16.70 -5.52 18.60
N GLU A 103 15.61 -6.00 17.99
CA GLU A 103 15.18 -7.41 18.02
C GLU A 103 15.52 -8.17 16.73
N LEU A 104 16.31 -7.57 15.83
CA LEU A 104 16.81 -8.24 14.63
C LEU A 104 18.05 -9.07 14.98
N LYS A 105 17.93 -10.39 14.81
CA LYS A 105 19.09 -11.27 14.95
C LYS A 105 20.05 -11.04 13.79
N LYS A 106 21.34 -11.15 14.09
CA LYS A 106 22.44 -11.04 13.12
C LYS A 106 23.07 -12.40 12.94
N HIS A 107 23.29 -12.77 11.68
CA HIS A 107 23.85 -14.05 11.26
C HIS A 107 25.06 -13.79 10.36
N GLU A 108 25.96 -14.75 10.28
CA GLU A 108 27.08 -14.71 9.33
C GLU A 108 26.80 -15.72 8.21
N ILE A 109 26.72 -15.22 6.98
CA ILE A 109 26.55 -16.04 5.78
C ILE A 109 27.73 -15.74 4.85
N SER A 110 28.53 -16.75 4.54
CA SER A 110 29.68 -16.64 3.62
C SER A 110 30.66 -15.51 3.98
N GLY A 111 30.95 -15.31 5.28
CA GLY A 111 31.84 -14.25 5.77
C GLY A 111 31.24 -12.85 5.80
N LYS A 112 29.95 -12.69 5.45
CA LYS A 112 29.21 -11.42 5.55
C LYS A 112 28.23 -11.49 6.71
N ARG A 113 28.31 -10.52 7.63
CA ARG A 113 27.31 -10.33 8.68
C ARG A 113 26.07 -9.70 8.08
N ILE A 114 24.96 -10.43 8.11
CA ILE A 114 23.64 -9.97 7.67
C ILE A 114 22.63 -10.07 8.82
N ASP A 115 21.50 -9.36 8.75
CA ASP A 115 20.40 -9.51 9.72
C ASP A 115 19.20 -10.28 9.14
N GLU A 116 18.25 -10.66 10.01
CA GLU A 116 17.02 -11.39 9.60
C GLU A 116 16.25 -10.68 8.48
N TYR A 117 16.28 -9.35 8.43
CA TYR A 117 15.63 -8.58 7.37
C TYR A 117 16.36 -8.74 6.04
N GLN A 118 17.69 -8.63 6.02
CA GLN A 118 18.50 -8.81 4.83
C GLN A 118 18.44 -10.25 4.30
N GLU A 119 18.38 -11.25 5.18
CA GLU A 119 18.19 -12.64 4.78
C GLU A 119 16.82 -12.84 4.10
N TRP A 120 15.77 -12.19 4.62
CA TRP A 120 14.45 -12.16 4.01
C TRP A 120 14.43 -11.44 2.66
N GLU A 121 15.03 -10.25 2.58
CA GLU A 121 15.08 -9.41 1.38
C GLU A 121 15.86 -10.08 0.24
N LEU A 122 16.92 -10.82 0.57
CA LEU A 122 17.74 -11.56 -0.40
C LEU A 122 17.17 -12.94 -0.74
N GLY A 123 16.09 -13.37 -0.10
CA GLY A 123 15.45 -14.67 -0.35
C GLY A 123 16.27 -15.88 0.14
N PHE A 124 17.14 -15.69 1.14
CA PHE A 124 17.95 -16.76 1.71
C PHE A 124 17.25 -17.56 2.80
N THR A 125 16.11 -17.07 3.30
CA THR A 125 15.31 -17.75 4.33
C THR A 125 14.04 -18.37 3.77
N ASN A 126 13.70 -19.57 4.23
CA ASN A 126 12.38 -20.17 4.03
C ASN A 126 11.40 -19.85 5.18
N SER A 127 11.87 -19.19 6.23
CA SER A 127 11.09 -18.89 7.44
C SER A 127 10.49 -17.49 7.38
N TYR A 128 9.46 -17.33 6.55
CA TYR A 128 8.71 -16.07 6.42
C TYR A 128 7.79 -15.83 7.62
N PRO A 129 7.71 -14.59 8.16
CA PRO A 129 6.76 -14.30 9.23
C PRO A 129 5.32 -14.43 8.70
N THR A 130 4.49 -15.18 9.42
CA THR A 130 3.08 -15.33 9.05
C THR A 130 2.33 -14.00 9.22
N LYS A 131 1.25 -13.79 8.46
CA LYS A 131 0.36 -12.62 8.61
C LYS A 131 -0.02 -12.37 10.07
N THR A 132 -0.40 -13.43 10.80
CA THR A 132 -0.75 -13.36 12.21
C THR A 132 0.41 -12.85 13.07
N LYS A 133 1.64 -13.32 12.82
CA LYS A 133 2.84 -12.87 13.52
C LYS A 133 3.14 -11.40 13.23
N ILE A 134 3.04 -10.98 11.97
CA ILE A 134 3.21 -9.59 11.52
C ILE A 134 2.23 -8.68 12.25
N LEU A 135 0.93 -8.98 12.16
CA LEU A 135 -0.11 -8.15 12.77
C LEU A 135 0.00 -8.12 14.30
N ASN A 136 0.28 -9.25 14.96
CA ASN A 136 0.44 -9.25 16.41
C ASN A 136 1.59 -8.33 16.86
N MET A 137 2.73 -8.35 16.18
CA MET A 137 3.85 -7.47 16.51
C MET A 137 3.52 -6.00 16.27
N LEU A 138 2.96 -5.66 15.10
CA LEU A 138 2.60 -4.28 14.75
C LEU A 138 1.59 -3.68 15.73
N PHE A 139 0.56 -4.45 16.07
CA PHE A 139 -0.50 -3.99 16.98
C PHE A 139 -0.11 -4.03 18.47
N MET A 140 1.14 -4.37 18.79
CA MET A 140 1.72 -4.16 20.11
C MET A 140 2.50 -2.84 20.24
N VAL A 141 2.76 -2.13 19.13
CA VAL A 141 3.35 -0.77 19.18
C VAL A 141 2.38 0.18 19.89
N CYS A 142 2.86 0.96 20.87
CA CYS A 142 2.02 1.71 21.80
C CYS A 142 0.90 2.51 21.12
N HIS A 143 1.24 3.38 20.16
CA HIS A 143 0.26 4.20 19.45
C HIS A 143 -0.70 3.38 18.58
N ILE A 144 -0.19 2.34 17.90
CA ILE A 144 -1.03 1.44 17.08
C ILE A 144 -2.00 0.66 17.98
N LYS A 145 -1.53 0.13 19.11
CA LYS A 145 -2.33 -0.57 20.12
C LYS A 145 -3.44 0.34 20.67
N ASN A 146 -3.09 1.57 21.05
CA ASN A 146 -4.03 2.54 21.61
C ASN A 146 -5.05 3.03 20.59
N TYR A 147 -4.67 3.14 19.32
CA TYR A 147 -5.60 3.44 18.24
C TYR A 147 -6.54 2.25 17.99
N ASN A 148 -5.98 1.05 17.90
CA ASN A 148 -6.74 -0.17 17.66
C ASN A 148 -7.77 -0.47 18.76
N SER A 149 -7.44 -0.24 20.03
CA SER A 149 -8.39 -0.47 21.14
C SER A 149 -9.61 0.44 21.10
N LYS A 150 -9.54 1.58 20.39
CA LYS A 150 -10.64 2.54 20.27
C LYS A 150 -11.37 2.46 18.93
N TYR A 151 -10.65 2.16 17.86
CA TYR A 151 -11.14 2.29 16.49
C TYR A 151 -11.02 1.01 15.66
N HIS A 152 -10.65 -0.12 16.27
CA HIS A 152 -10.70 -1.44 15.62
C HIS A 152 -9.91 -1.55 14.30
N LEU A 153 -8.79 -0.81 14.18
CA LEU A 153 -7.96 -0.77 12.96
C LEU A 153 -7.54 -2.16 12.45
N ARG A 154 -7.31 -3.12 13.34
CA ARG A 154 -6.95 -4.49 12.96
C ARG A 154 -8.07 -5.17 12.16
N ASP A 155 -9.31 -5.02 12.61
CA ASP A 155 -10.47 -5.62 11.96
C ASP A 155 -10.67 -5.02 10.56
N GLU A 156 -10.43 -3.71 10.43
CA GLU A 156 -10.43 -3.01 9.15
C GLU A 156 -9.33 -3.52 8.19
N VAL A 157 -8.09 -3.69 8.69
CA VAL A 157 -6.97 -4.26 7.92
C VAL A 157 -7.25 -5.71 7.51
N ASP A 158 -7.80 -6.52 8.42
CA ASP A 158 -8.15 -7.91 8.12
C ASP A 158 -9.27 -8.00 7.08
N ASN A 159 -10.26 -7.11 7.14
CA ASN A 159 -11.34 -7.02 6.17
C ASN A 159 -10.82 -6.68 4.76
N ILE A 160 -10.01 -5.64 4.59
CA ILE A 160 -9.49 -5.29 3.25
C ILE A 160 -8.62 -6.39 2.67
N ILE A 161 -7.80 -7.06 3.49
CA ILE A 161 -6.99 -8.19 3.05
C ILE A 161 -7.90 -9.33 2.59
N SER A 162 -8.97 -9.62 3.35
CA SER A 162 -9.96 -10.63 2.98
C SER A 162 -10.65 -10.30 1.64
N MET A 163 -11.06 -9.04 1.47
CA MET A 163 -11.68 -8.56 0.23
C MET A 163 -10.73 -8.68 -0.96
N LEU A 164 -9.44 -8.39 -0.77
CA LEU A 164 -8.44 -8.47 -1.84
C LEU A 164 -7.96 -9.91 -2.11
N ASN A 165 -8.02 -10.81 -1.12
CA ASN A 165 -7.64 -12.21 -1.25
C ASN A 165 -8.48 -12.95 -2.32
N LYS A 166 -9.71 -12.51 -2.58
CA LYS A 166 -10.56 -13.09 -3.63
C LYS A 166 -9.92 -13.00 -5.02
N PHE A 167 -9.04 -12.02 -5.26
CA PHE A 167 -8.36 -11.86 -6.56
C PHE A 167 -7.08 -12.70 -6.67
N VAL A 168 -6.51 -13.14 -5.54
CA VAL A 168 -5.26 -13.92 -5.50
C VAL A 168 -5.53 -15.43 -5.36
N HIS A 169 -6.43 -15.81 -4.46
CA HIS A 169 -6.65 -17.20 -4.05
C HIS A 169 -7.91 -17.84 -4.65
N ASN A 170 -8.96 -17.06 -4.95
CA ASN A 170 -10.18 -17.58 -5.57
C ASN A 170 -10.12 -17.41 -7.10
N ARG A 171 -9.15 -18.08 -7.74
CA ARG A 171 -9.14 -18.15 -9.21
C ARG A 171 -10.30 -19.05 -9.66
N PRO A 172 -11.34 -18.57 -10.35
CA PRO A 172 -12.26 -19.48 -11.03
C PRO A 172 -11.49 -20.26 -12.10
N GLU A 173 -11.77 -21.56 -12.23
CA GLU A 173 -11.18 -22.43 -13.27
C GLU A 173 -11.45 -21.93 -14.70
N THR A 174 -12.45 -21.05 -14.87
CA THR A 174 -12.90 -20.49 -16.14
C THR A 174 -12.92 -18.95 -16.08
N ARG A 175 -11.80 -18.30 -16.38
CA ARG A 175 -11.64 -16.83 -16.43
C ARG A 175 -12.35 -16.13 -17.60
N HIS A 176 -13.07 -16.89 -18.41
CA HIS A 176 -13.57 -16.43 -19.68
C HIS A 176 -15.06 -16.79 -19.74
N PRO A 177 -15.95 -15.83 -20.03
CA PRO A 177 -17.28 -16.16 -20.55
C PRO A 177 -17.13 -17.25 -21.62
N SER A 178 -18.07 -18.19 -21.72
CA SER A 178 -18.01 -19.32 -22.67
C SER A 178 -17.75 -18.89 -24.12
N ASP A 179 -17.97 -17.62 -24.44
CA ASP A 179 -17.79 -17.02 -25.75
C ASP A 179 -16.40 -16.37 -25.95
N VAL A 180 -15.49 -16.49 -24.99
CA VAL A 180 -14.21 -15.78 -24.99
C VAL A 180 -13.07 -16.74 -25.28
N GLY A 181 -12.55 -16.65 -26.51
CA GLY A 181 -11.37 -17.39 -26.97
C GLY A 181 -10.16 -17.16 -26.06
N ARG A 182 -9.38 -18.24 -25.86
CA ARG A 182 -8.12 -18.25 -25.10
C ARG A 182 -7.22 -17.11 -25.55
N SER A 183 -6.95 -16.17 -24.66
CA SER A 183 -6.11 -14.99 -24.88
C SER A 183 -6.69 -13.99 -25.90
N SER A 184 -7.35 -12.95 -25.39
CA SER A 184 -7.30 -11.69 -26.12
C SER A 184 -7.03 -10.55 -25.14
N LEU A 185 -5.88 -9.90 -25.31
CA LEU A 185 -5.63 -8.51 -24.88
C LEU A 185 -6.69 -7.54 -25.45
N MET A 186 -7.68 -8.01 -26.21
CA MET A 186 -8.77 -7.24 -26.80
C MET A 186 -10.04 -7.21 -25.93
N ASN A 187 -10.04 -7.89 -24.78
CA ASN A 187 -11.20 -7.94 -23.87
C ASN A 187 -11.19 -6.83 -22.80
N PHE A 188 -10.30 -5.84 -22.92
CA PHE A 188 -10.35 -4.64 -22.09
C PHE A 188 -11.60 -3.84 -22.42
N ALA A 189 -12.50 -3.77 -21.45
CA ALA A 189 -13.68 -2.93 -21.49
C ALA A 189 -13.74 -2.16 -20.18
N PHE A 190 -13.95 -0.84 -20.29
CA PHE A 190 -14.22 -0.03 -19.12
C PHE A 190 -15.48 -0.54 -18.43
N SER A 191 -15.38 -0.75 -17.12
CA SER A 191 -16.51 -1.09 -16.27
C SER A 191 -16.51 -0.14 -15.09
N GLU A 192 -17.42 0.83 -15.11
CA GLU A 192 -17.61 1.80 -14.03
C GLU A 192 -17.72 1.12 -12.66
N LYS A 193 -18.54 0.06 -12.56
CA LYS A 193 -18.70 -0.70 -11.33
C LYS A 193 -17.36 -1.26 -10.82
N LYS A 194 -16.57 -1.90 -11.67
CA LYS A 194 -15.29 -2.50 -11.29
C LYS A 194 -14.23 -1.43 -11.00
N PHE A 195 -14.25 -0.32 -11.75
CA PHE A 195 -13.39 0.82 -11.50
C PHE A 195 -13.68 1.44 -10.12
N ASN A 196 -14.94 1.70 -9.80
CA ASN A 196 -15.35 2.24 -8.49
C ASN A 196 -15.00 1.28 -7.35
N GLU A 197 -15.22 -0.03 -7.55
CA GLU A 197 -14.81 -1.05 -6.57
C GLU A 197 -13.29 -1.04 -6.32
N TRP A 198 -12.47 -1.01 -7.39
CA TRP A 198 -11.02 -0.86 -7.28
C TRP A 198 -10.64 0.44 -6.58
N PHE A 199 -11.29 1.55 -6.92
CA PHE A 199 -10.98 2.85 -6.33
C PHE A 199 -11.30 2.88 -4.83
N ASP A 200 -12.39 2.25 -4.40
CA ASP A 200 -12.71 2.07 -2.99
C ASP A 200 -11.65 1.24 -2.25
N TYR A 201 -11.10 0.20 -2.89
CA TYR A 201 -9.96 -0.53 -2.35
C TYR A 201 -8.71 0.35 -2.25
N THR A 202 -8.39 1.13 -3.28
CA THR A 202 -7.26 2.07 -3.26
C THR A 202 -7.37 3.07 -2.10
N LYS A 203 -8.53 3.70 -1.90
CA LYS A 203 -8.75 4.62 -0.76
C LYS A 203 -8.52 3.92 0.58
N SER A 204 -9.05 2.71 0.72
CA SER A 204 -8.88 1.91 1.94
C SER A 204 -7.42 1.54 2.18
N VAL A 205 -6.70 1.08 1.14
CA VAL A 205 -5.26 0.78 1.20
C VAL A 205 -4.46 2.02 1.61
N PHE A 206 -4.72 3.18 1.00
CA PHE A 206 -4.08 4.44 1.36
C PHE A 206 -4.32 4.81 2.81
N ARG A 207 -5.58 4.74 3.26
CA ARG A 207 -5.95 5.01 4.66
C ARG A 207 -5.13 4.15 5.62
N TYR A 208 -4.97 2.86 5.35
CA TYR A 208 -4.24 1.96 6.24
C TYR A 208 -2.74 2.19 6.23
N VAL A 209 -2.14 2.29 5.03
CA VAL A 209 -0.73 2.60 4.89
C VAL A 209 -0.40 3.90 5.63
N SER A 210 -1.20 4.94 5.41
CA SER A 210 -1.01 6.25 6.04
C SER A 210 -1.25 6.23 7.54
N THR A 211 -2.31 5.57 8.01
CA THR A 211 -2.64 5.47 9.44
C THR A 211 -1.55 4.72 10.19
N LEU A 212 -1.13 3.54 9.71
CA LEU A 212 -0.05 2.77 10.31
C LEU A 212 1.28 3.53 10.26
N SER A 213 1.57 4.20 9.15
CA SER A 213 2.73 5.07 8.99
C SER A 213 2.78 6.15 10.07
N ILE A 214 1.70 6.92 10.24
CA ILE A 214 1.64 8.01 11.22
C ILE A 214 1.65 7.46 12.65
N LEU A 215 0.97 6.35 12.93
CA LEU A 215 0.99 5.78 14.28
C LEU A 215 2.37 5.19 14.64
N GLN A 216 3.10 4.64 13.68
CA GLN A 216 4.50 4.21 13.88
C GLN A 216 5.43 5.41 14.04
N TYR A 217 5.21 6.46 13.26
CA TYR A 217 6.00 7.69 13.22
C TYR A 217 5.11 8.93 13.43
N PRO A 218 4.73 9.23 14.69
CA PRO A 218 3.76 10.30 15.01
C PRO A 218 4.07 11.66 14.38
N LYS A 219 5.35 11.99 14.22
CA LYS A 219 5.79 13.24 13.62
C LYS A 219 5.34 13.44 12.17
N LEU A 220 4.93 12.38 11.46
CA LEU A 220 4.42 12.48 10.10
C LEU A 220 3.16 13.35 10.03
N ILE A 221 2.36 13.40 11.11
CA ILE A 221 1.15 14.23 11.15
C ILE A 221 1.45 15.74 11.08
N GLU A 222 2.66 16.15 11.47
CA GLU A 222 3.10 17.55 11.46
C GLU A 222 3.71 17.97 10.10
N THR A 223 3.79 17.05 9.14
CA THR A 223 4.41 17.28 7.82
C THR A 223 3.37 17.64 6.74
N ARG A 224 3.83 17.99 5.53
CA ARG A 224 2.93 18.16 4.37
C ARG A 224 2.13 16.89 4.07
N PHE A 225 2.74 15.72 4.24
CA PHE A 225 2.01 14.46 4.12
C PHE A 225 0.86 14.39 5.14
N GLY A 226 1.11 14.76 6.40
CA GLY A 226 0.08 14.82 7.43
C GLY A 226 -1.08 15.76 7.07
N TYR A 227 -0.78 16.91 6.47
CA TYR A 227 -1.79 17.84 5.96
C TYR A 227 -2.60 17.25 4.80
N GLU A 228 -1.94 16.62 3.81
CA GLU A 228 -2.61 15.96 2.70
C GLU A 228 -3.48 14.78 3.18
N PHE A 229 -2.99 14.00 4.14
CA PHE A 229 -3.76 12.95 4.79
C PHE A 229 -4.98 13.50 5.54
N GLU A 230 -4.86 14.64 6.21
CA GLU A 230 -6.00 15.29 6.89
C GLU A 230 -7.08 15.76 5.92
N ILE A 231 -6.71 16.24 4.73
CA ILE A 231 -7.66 16.60 3.69
C ILE A 231 -8.39 15.36 3.16
N LEU A 232 -7.64 14.27 2.91
CA LEU A 232 -8.18 13.06 2.30
C LEU A 232 -8.97 12.19 3.28
N GLU A 233 -8.52 12.13 4.53
CA GLU A 233 -9.01 11.23 5.57
C GLU A 233 -9.22 11.99 6.91
N PRO A 234 -10.10 13.01 6.94
CA PRO A 234 -10.23 13.93 8.08
C PRO A 234 -10.67 13.25 9.37
N VAL A 235 -11.55 12.24 9.27
CA VAL A 235 -12.03 11.49 10.43
C VAL A 235 -10.89 10.69 11.07
N GLN A 236 -10.09 10.00 10.25
CA GLN A 236 -8.96 9.20 10.69
C GLN A 236 -7.84 10.08 11.22
N SER A 237 -7.53 11.21 10.57
CA SER A 237 -6.59 12.20 11.08
C SER A 237 -7.01 12.72 12.46
N SER A 238 -8.29 13.07 12.65
CA SER A 238 -8.84 13.47 13.95
C SER A 238 -8.67 12.37 15.01
N ASN A 239 -8.99 11.12 14.65
CA ASN A 239 -8.85 9.97 15.54
C ASN A 239 -7.39 9.71 15.95
N ILE A 240 -6.44 9.82 15.01
CA ILE A 240 -5.00 9.72 15.27
C ILE A 240 -4.56 10.83 16.23
N LYS A 241 -4.91 12.08 15.94
CA LYS A 241 -4.55 13.24 16.79
C LYS A 241 -5.06 13.09 18.22
N LYS A 242 -6.27 12.54 18.43
CA LYS A 242 -6.80 12.23 19.77
C LYS A 242 -5.95 11.19 20.51
N VAL A 243 -5.52 10.13 19.83
CA VAL A 243 -4.68 9.07 20.43
C VAL A 243 -3.30 9.61 20.78
N LEU A 244 -2.67 10.35 19.87
CA LEU A 244 -1.33 10.91 20.08
C LEU A 244 -1.30 11.91 21.25
N LYS A 245 -2.33 12.76 21.40
CA LYS A 245 -2.46 13.68 22.54
C LYS A 245 -2.60 12.95 23.89
N SER A 246 -3.24 11.78 23.91
CA SER A 246 -3.39 10.98 25.13
C SER A 246 -2.13 10.20 25.52
N ALA A 247 -1.18 10.05 24.60
CA ALA A 247 0.04 9.25 24.78
C ALA A 247 1.29 10.08 25.08
N SER A 248 1.20 11.41 25.13
CA SER A 248 2.33 12.35 25.27
C SER A 248 3.00 12.37 26.66
N GLY A 249 2.90 11.28 27.42
CA GLY A 249 3.53 11.12 28.73
C GLY A 249 4.92 10.47 28.70
N HIS A 250 5.19 9.49 27.82
CA HIS A 250 6.38 8.63 28.01
C HIS A 250 7.00 7.93 26.77
N ASP A 251 6.65 8.28 25.53
CA ASP A 251 7.16 7.54 24.35
C ASP A 251 8.21 8.30 23.53
N PHE A 252 9.21 7.54 23.07
CA PHE A 252 10.31 8.00 22.23
C PHE A 252 9.80 8.41 20.84
N VAL A 253 9.80 9.71 20.54
CA VAL A 253 9.37 10.26 19.25
C VAL A 253 10.59 10.49 18.35
N TRP A 254 10.68 9.75 17.25
CA TRP A 254 11.76 9.97 16.27
C TRP A 254 11.53 11.27 15.49
N PRO A 255 12.54 12.14 15.34
CA PRO A 255 12.43 13.30 14.46
C PRO A 255 12.26 12.87 12.99
N ILE A 256 11.71 13.74 12.16
CA ILE A 256 11.53 13.51 10.72
C ILE A 256 12.34 14.55 9.95
N ARG A 257 13.00 14.10 8.88
CA ARG A 257 13.67 15.01 7.94
C ARG A 257 12.64 15.45 6.91
N ALA A 258 12.46 16.76 6.77
CA ALA A 258 11.76 17.32 5.62
C ALA A 258 12.54 16.97 4.32
N PRO A 259 11.86 16.83 3.16
CA PRO A 259 12.57 16.70 1.90
C PRO A 259 13.55 17.86 1.73
N PHE A 260 14.69 17.60 1.10
CA PHE A 260 15.60 18.66 0.69
C PHE A 260 14.80 19.67 -0.14
N SER A 261 14.80 20.94 0.27
CA SER A 261 14.38 22.01 -0.62
C SER A 261 15.27 21.94 -1.86
N PRO A 262 14.70 21.98 -3.08
CA PRO A 262 15.48 21.96 -4.31
C PRO A 262 16.51 23.09 -4.37
#